data_AF-A0A956EEY5-F1
#
_entry.id   AF-A0A956EEY5-F1
#
_cell.length_a   1.000
_cell.length_b   1.000
_cell.length_c   1.000
_cell.angle_alpha   90.00
_cell.angle_beta   90.00
_cell.angle_gamma   90.00
#
_symmetry.space_group_name_H-M   'P 1'
#
loop_
_entity.id
_entity.type
_entity.pdbx_description
1 polymer ?
#
loop_
_entity_poly.entity_id
_entity_poly.type
_entity_poly.pdbx_seq_one_letter_code
_entity_poly.pdbx_strand_id
1 'polypeptide(L)'
;MRTRSLKSASSSGGGEEAGADEADAAGYFPPLIGFITSKWGPPLDLTNPDAYTWWQERIVKGYANLEIEGYKLDYAEDVTVGILGKRTAWEFADGSTERTMHKRYSELYHRVYAETLPPTGGFLLCRAATFGGQRLASVIWPGDLEASLRRHREKADGYVSVGGLPAAVSAGLSLGPSGFPFFASDTGGYRHSPPSRETFTRWFEHTALTPVMQIGTSTNDVAWEPTPENGFDAAMLGWYREYTRLHLRLFPYLWTYAERLAVDGRPIMRALGLAHPELGVHPPDIYLLGDELLVAPVITAGATSREVTFPAGAWVDWFNGQVFEGSQSVEVDAPLEKLPLYLRAGGIVPLLRPTIDTLAPVAEGAPIDSYAADPGLLYPVTTPGPASEFELFDGTLVDQDAGPELLALALYPGDTFDQGAVFTVIAAGAPPLAVADNRSPLAELPDLAALEGASSGWLHLPERGGTLLIKVGPGSHAIAVTPG
;
A
#
# COMPACT_ATOMS: atom_id res chain seq x y z
N MET A 1 14.01 -18.28 -12.54
CA MET A 1 12.88 -18.15 -13.49
C MET A 1 13.17 -17.00 -14.44
N ARG A 2 13.12 -17.22 -15.75
CA ARG A 2 13.30 -16.14 -16.74
C ARG A 2 11.98 -15.36 -16.85
N THR A 3 11.96 -14.13 -16.37
CA THR A 3 10.90 -13.16 -16.63
C THR A 3 10.93 -12.81 -18.12
N ARG A 4 9.92 -13.26 -18.87
CA ARG A 4 9.68 -12.75 -20.23
C ARG A 4 8.99 -11.40 -20.08
N SER A 5 9.76 -10.33 -20.23
CA SER A 5 9.22 -9.00 -20.51
C SER A 5 8.54 -9.04 -21.87
N LEU A 6 7.22 -8.93 -21.91
CA LEU A 6 6.46 -8.66 -23.14
C LEU A 6 6.64 -7.17 -23.50
N LYS A 7 7.84 -6.80 -23.98
CA LYS A 7 8.03 -5.56 -24.74
C LYS A 7 7.70 -5.87 -26.21
N SER A 8 6.67 -5.20 -26.71
CA SER A 8 6.35 -4.95 -28.12
C SER A 8 6.61 -6.14 -29.08
N ALA A 9 5.59 -6.98 -29.27
CA ALA A 9 5.49 -7.74 -30.50
C ALA A 9 5.19 -6.77 -31.64
N SER A 10 6.21 -6.42 -32.42
CA SER A 10 6.01 -5.94 -33.78
C SER A 10 5.38 -7.06 -34.60
N SER A 11 4.14 -6.85 -35.03
CA SER A 11 3.51 -7.42 -36.24
C SER A 11 4.06 -8.80 -36.68
N SER A 12 3.69 -9.87 -35.98
CA SER A 12 3.69 -11.23 -36.52
C SER A 12 3.04 -12.21 -35.52
N GLY A 13 1.70 -12.21 -35.47
CA GLY A 13 0.94 -13.20 -34.71
C GLY A 13 -0.52 -13.20 -35.14
N GLY A 14 -0.91 -14.13 -36.02
CA GLY A 14 -2.27 -14.25 -36.57
C GLY A 14 -3.37 -14.65 -35.57
N GLY A 15 -3.16 -14.44 -34.26
CA GLY A 15 -4.15 -14.63 -33.21
C GLY A 15 -4.79 -13.34 -32.69
N GLU A 16 -4.07 -12.21 -32.71
CA GLU A 16 -4.62 -10.91 -32.28
C GLU A 16 -5.58 -10.32 -33.31
N GLU A 17 -5.30 -10.47 -34.61
CA GLU A 17 -6.20 -10.03 -35.69
C GLU A 17 -7.51 -10.83 -35.70
N ALA A 18 -7.46 -12.13 -35.38
CA ALA A 18 -8.63 -13.02 -35.47
C ALA A 18 -9.76 -12.65 -34.48
N GLY A 19 -9.43 -12.21 -33.25
CA GLY A 19 -10.43 -11.86 -32.24
C GLY A 19 -11.09 -10.49 -32.49
N ALA A 20 -10.31 -9.52 -32.97
CA ALA A 20 -10.84 -8.20 -33.32
C ALA A 20 -11.73 -8.27 -34.57
N ASP A 21 -11.32 -9.03 -35.59
CA ASP A 21 -12.11 -9.25 -36.80
C ASP A 21 -13.41 -10.02 -36.50
N GLU A 22 -13.37 -11.00 -35.59
CA GLU A 22 -14.56 -11.71 -35.11
C GLU A 22 -15.55 -10.74 -34.42
N ALA A 23 -15.05 -9.89 -33.53
CA ALA A 23 -15.86 -8.90 -32.83
C ALA A 23 -16.47 -7.86 -33.78
N ASP A 24 -15.72 -7.39 -34.78
CA ASP A 24 -16.21 -6.46 -35.80
C ASP A 24 -17.29 -7.12 -36.68
N ALA A 25 -17.04 -8.34 -37.17
CA ALA A 25 -17.99 -9.10 -37.96
C ALA A 25 -19.29 -9.40 -37.21
N ALA A 26 -19.21 -9.54 -35.87
CA ALA A 26 -20.36 -9.76 -35.00
C ALA A 26 -21.05 -8.46 -34.53
N GLY A 27 -20.51 -7.28 -34.86
CA GLY A 27 -21.08 -5.99 -34.45
C GLY A 27 -20.97 -5.73 -32.95
N TYR A 28 -19.86 -6.14 -32.32
CA TYR A 28 -19.63 -6.01 -30.88
C TYR A 28 -19.04 -4.66 -30.45
N PHE A 29 -18.75 -3.77 -31.39
CA PHE A 29 -18.33 -2.39 -31.10
C PHE A 29 -19.53 -1.42 -31.12
N PRO A 30 -19.42 -0.25 -30.44
CA PRO A 30 -20.50 0.74 -30.43
C PRO A 30 -20.88 1.16 -31.86
N PRO A 31 -22.18 1.20 -32.22
CA PRO A 31 -22.64 1.61 -33.55
C PRO A 31 -22.16 2.99 -33.99
N LEU A 32 -21.97 3.90 -33.02
CA LEU A 32 -21.34 5.21 -33.24
C LEU A 32 -20.24 5.43 -32.20
N ILE A 33 -19.03 5.60 -32.69
CA ILE A 33 -17.83 5.85 -31.89
C ILE A 33 -17.47 7.32 -31.98
N GLY A 34 -17.33 7.96 -30.82
CA GLY A 34 -16.84 9.33 -30.72
C GLY A 34 -15.31 9.38 -30.73
N PHE A 35 -14.74 10.45 -30.16
CA PHE A 35 -13.29 10.55 -30.04
C PHE A 35 -12.77 9.59 -28.96
N ILE A 36 -11.73 8.84 -29.32
CA ILE A 36 -11.00 7.94 -28.43
C ILE A 36 -9.63 8.56 -28.13
N THR A 37 -9.27 8.60 -26.86
CA THR A 37 -7.99 9.15 -26.38
C THR A 37 -6.85 8.14 -26.49
N SER A 38 -7.12 6.84 -26.39
CA SER A 38 -6.13 5.79 -26.59
C SER A 38 -5.88 5.46 -28.07
N LYS A 39 -4.77 4.75 -28.30
CA LYS A 39 -4.34 4.27 -29.62
C LYS A 39 -4.68 2.78 -29.85
N TRP A 40 -5.48 2.18 -28.96
CA TRP A 40 -5.69 0.73 -28.89
C TRP A 40 -6.95 0.23 -29.63
N GLY A 41 -7.70 1.14 -30.25
CA GLY A 41 -8.93 0.84 -30.96
C GLY A 41 -10.19 1.18 -30.13
N PRO A 42 -11.38 0.95 -30.71
CA PRO A 42 -12.63 1.22 -30.01
C PRO A 42 -12.87 0.25 -28.84
N PRO A 43 -13.50 0.71 -27.74
CA PRO A 43 -13.96 -0.18 -26.69
C PRO A 43 -15.04 -1.12 -27.22
N LEU A 44 -15.13 -2.34 -26.67
CA LEU A 44 -16.28 -3.22 -26.90
C LEU A 44 -17.55 -2.58 -26.34
N ASP A 45 -18.69 -2.80 -27.01
CA ASP A 45 -19.99 -2.38 -26.52
C ASP A 45 -20.51 -3.37 -25.48
N LEU A 46 -20.14 -3.16 -24.22
CA LEU A 46 -20.57 -3.99 -23.10
C LEU A 46 -22.06 -3.82 -22.74
N THR A 47 -22.82 -3.01 -23.48
CA THR A 47 -24.29 -2.98 -23.39
C THR A 47 -24.95 -4.02 -24.30
N ASN A 48 -24.22 -4.49 -25.32
CA ASN A 48 -24.64 -5.62 -26.13
C ASN A 48 -24.39 -6.92 -25.32
N PRO A 49 -25.45 -7.68 -24.96
CA PRO A 49 -25.30 -8.88 -24.14
C PRO A 49 -24.47 -9.98 -24.82
N ASP A 50 -24.47 -10.04 -26.14
CA ASP A 50 -23.67 -11.02 -26.90
C ASP A 50 -22.18 -10.63 -26.85
N ALA A 51 -21.86 -9.34 -26.99
CA ALA A 51 -20.50 -8.82 -26.85
C ALA A 51 -19.96 -9.02 -25.42
N TYR A 52 -20.79 -8.74 -24.41
CA TYR A 52 -20.47 -8.96 -22.99
C TYR A 52 -20.15 -10.43 -22.72
N THR A 53 -21.04 -11.33 -23.13
CA THR A 53 -20.88 -12.77 -22.94
C THR A 53 -19.66 -13.29 -23.70
N TRP A 54 -19.46 -12.85 -24.95
CA TRP A 54 -18.31 -13.23 -25.75
C TRP A 54 -17.00 -12.82 -25.09
N TRP A 55 -16.89 -11.58 -24.61
CA TRP A 55 -15.68 -11.12 -23.92
C TRP A 55 -15.41 -11.93 -22.65
N GLN A 56 -16.44 -12.13 -21.83
CA GLN A 56 -16.33 -12.86 -20.58
C GLN A 56 -15.91 -14.32 -20.80
N GLU A 57 -16.61 -15.04 -21.67
CA GLU A 57 -16.38 -16.47 -21.88
C GLU A 57 -15.09 -16.76 -22.65
N ARG A 58 -14.75 -15.94 -23.65
CA ARG A 58 -13.61 -16.21 -24.54
C ARG A 58 -12.31 -15.66 -23.98
N ILE A 59 -12.34 -14.42 -23.50
CA ILE A 59 -11.14 -13.69 -23.13
C ILE A 59 -10.92 -13.80 -21.62
N VAL A 60 -11.89 -13.33 -20.82
CA VAL A 60 -11.69 -13.24 -19.37
C VAL A 60 -11.55 -14.62 -18.73
N LYS A 61 -12.49 -15.55 -19.00
CA LYS A 61 -12.39 -16.94 -18.52
C LYS A 61 -11.20 -17.69 -19.13
N GLY A 62 -10.78 -17.34 -20.34
CA GLY A 62 -9.55 -17.86 -20.94
C GLY A 62 -8.34 -17.59 -20.05
N TYR A 63 -8.22 -16.38 -19.51
CA TYR A 63 -7.18 -16.02 -18.55
C TYR A 63 -7.40 -16.63 -17.16
N ALA A 64 -8.65 -16.70 -16.68
CA ALA A 64 -8.95 -17.34 -15.40
C ALA A 64 -8.54 -18.84 -15.40
N ASN A 65 -8.72 -19.53 -16.53
CA ASN A 65 -8.26 -20.92 -16.72
C ASN A 65 -6.73 -21.07 -16.70
N LEU A 66 -5.98 -19.97 -16.80
CA LEU A 66 -4.52 -19.92 -16.62
C LEU A 66 -4.13 -19.54 -15.18
N GLU A 67 -5.08 -19.59 -14.24
CA GLU A 67 -4.87 -19.26 -12.82
C GLU A 67 -4.46 -17.79 -12.59
N ILE A 68 -4.87 -16.89 -13.50
CA ILE A 68 -4.76 -15.44 -13.27
C ILE A 68 -5.87 -15.03 -12.28
N GLU A 69 -5.46 -14.50 -11.13
CA GLU A 69 -6.37 -14.17 -10.02
C GLU A 69 -6.75 -12.68 -9.95
N GLY A 70 -6.14 -11.82 -10.77
CA GLY A 70 -6.43 -10.39 -10.73
C GLY A 70 -6.14 -9.68 -12.04
N TYR A 71 -6.79 -8.54 -12.25
CA TYR A 71 -6.73 -7.80 -13.51
C TYR A 71 -6.47 -6.31 -13.27
N LYS A 72 -5.47 -5.77 -13.97
CA LYS A 72 -5.25 -4.32 -14.08
C LYS A 72 -6.07 -3.80 -15.27
N LEU A 73 -7.16 -3.09 -14.98
CA LEU A 73 -8.13 -2.60 -15.95
C LEU A 73 -7.89 -1.13 -16.27
N ASP A 74 -7.39 -0.90 -17.48
CA ASP A 74 -7.01 0.41 -18.01
C ASP A 74 -8.05 0.93 -19.04
N TYR A 75 -8.06 2.24 -19.31
CA TYR A 75 -8.85 2.92 -20.36
C TYR A 75 -10.38 2.89 -20.24
N ALA A 76 -10.92 2.56 -19.07
CA ALA A 76 -12.36 2.57 -18.82
C ALA A 76 -13.01 3.97 -18.93
N GLU A 77 -12.22 5.04 -18.95
CA GLU A 77 -12.66 6.44 -19.06
C GLU A 77 -12.64 7.01 -20.48
N ASP A 78 -12.21 6.25 -21.49
CA ASP A 78 -12.02 6.70 -22.88
C ASP A 78 -13.33 7.12 -23.58
N VAL A 79 -14.49 6.75 -23.02
CA VAL A 79 -15.78 7.30 -23.45
C VAL A 79 -15.87 8.75 -23.01
N THR A 80 -15.37 9.66 -23.86
CA THR A 80 -15.34 11.10 -23.59
C THR A 80 -16.63 11.80 -24.04
N VAL A 81 -17.13 12.73 -23.21
CA VAL A 81 -18.34 13.51 -23.53
C VAL A 81 -18.08 14.58 -24.59
N GLY A 82 -16.87 15.13 -24.58
CA GLY A 82 -16.47 16.15 -25.52
C GLY A 82 -15.05 16.60 -25.33
N ILE A 83 -14.52 17.24 -26.38
CA ILE A 83 -13.16 17.75 -26.46
C ILE A 83 -13.21 19.16 -26.97
N LEU A 84 -12.41 20.05 -26.36
CA LEU A 84 -12.34 21.47 -26.70
C LEU A 84 -13.73 22.14 -26.77
N GLY A 85 -14.63 21.74 -25.86
CA GLY A 85 -15.99 22.27 -25.78
C GLY A 85 -16.97 21.75 -26.84
N LYS A 86 -16.58 20.78 -27.67
CA LYS A 86 -17.47 20.13 -28.65
C LYS A 86 -17.80 18.71 -28.22
N ARG A 87 -19.07 18.34 -28.36
CA ARG A 87 -19.57 16.99 -28.05
C ARG A 87 -18.97 15.98 -29.03
N THR A 88 -18.49 14.87 -28.49
CA THR A 88 -18.05 13.69 -29.24
C THR A 88 -19.16 12.67 -29.12
N ALA A 89 -19.98 12.52 -30.16
CA ALA A 89 -21.19 11.69 -30.06
C ALA A 89 -20.84 10.20 -30.05
N TRP A 90 -21.47 9.45 -29.14
CA TRP A 90 -21.46 7.99 -29.13
C TRP A 90 -22.89 7.45 -29.11
N GLU A 91 -23.07 6.24 -29.62
CA GLU A 91 -24.29 5.44 -29.51
C GLU A 91 -23.89 4.00 -29.20
N PHE A 92 -24.57 3.41 -28.21
CA PHE A 92 -24.39 2.03 -27.75
C PHE A 92 -25.66 1.21 -28.05
N ALA A 93 -25.55 -0.11 -28.03
CA ALA A 93 -26.62 -1.04 -28.37
C ALA A 93 -27.88 -0.89 -27.50
N ASP A 94 -27.75 -0.47 -26.22
CA ASP A 94 -28.88 -0.15 -25.34
C ASP A 94 -29.52 1.24 -25.60
N GLY A 95 -29.04 1.96 -26.62
CA GLY A 95 -29.46 3.32 -26.97
C GLY A 95 -28.86 4.42 -26.08
N SER A 96 -27.97 4.07 -25.14
CA SER A 96 -27.26 5.06 -24.35
C SER A 96 -26.23 5.83 -25.19
N THR A 97 -25.83 6.99 -24.68
CA THR A 97 -24.88 7.90 -25.33
C THR A 97 -23.68 8.11 -24.44
N GLU A 98 -22.67 8.84 -24.92
CA GLU A 98 -21.48 9.17 -24.14
C GLU A 98 -21.79 9.91 -22.83
N ARG A 99 -22.91 10.64 -22.74
CA ARG A 99 -23.31 11.31 -21.50
C ARG A 99 -23.57 10.32 -20.36
N THR A 100 -24.13 9.16 -20.71
CA THR A 100 -24.38 8.07 -19.77
C THR A 100 -23.12 7.22 -19.63
N MET A 101 -22.51 6.83 -20.75
CA MET A 101 -21.40 5.88 -20.75
C MET A 101 -20.06 6.46 -20.27
N HIS A 102 -19.88 7.78 -20.27
CA HIS A 102 -18.71 8.42 -19.65
C HIS A 102 -18.51 8.05 -18.17
N LYS A 103 -19.59 7.66 -17.46
CA LYS A 103 -19.51 7.17 -16.07
C LYS A 103 -19.91 5.70 -15.91
N ARG A 104 -20.81 5.20 -16.75
CA ARG A 104 -21.34 3.82 -16.66
C ARG A 104 -20.43 2.79 -17.34
N TYR A 105 -19.61 3.18 -18.32
CA TYR A 105 -18.77 2.23 -19.05
C TYR A 105 -17.78 1.51 -18.12
N SER A 106 -17.13 2.23 -17.20
CA SER A 106 -16.21 1.60 -16.23
C SER A 106 -16.91 0.60 -15.31
N GLU A 107 -18.17 0.84 -14.94
CA GLU A 107 -18.93 -0.13 -14.16
C GLU A 107 -19.17 -1.43 -14.94
N LEU A 108 -19.58 -1.33 -16.22
CA LEU A 108 -19.79 -2.51 -17.07
C LEU A 108 -18.48 -3.26 -17.32
N TYR A 109 -17.42 -2.50 -17.61
CA TYR A 109 -16.09 -3.04 -17.87
C TYR A 109 -15.46 -3.69 -16.64
N HIS A 110 -15.68 -3.16 -15.44
CA HIS A 110 -15.20 -3.83 -14.23
C HIS A 110 -16.04 -5.08 -13.94
N ARG A 111 -17.37 -4.99 -14.12
CA ARG A 111 -18.28 -6.09 -13.82
C ARG A 111 -17.97 -7.35 -14.63
N VAL A 112 -17.67 -7.21 -15.92
CA VAL A 112 -17.38 -8.37 -16.79
C VAL A 112 -16.19 -9.20 -16.30
N TYR A 113 -15.23 -8.56 -15.62
CA TYR A 113 -14.11 -9.25 -14.95
C TYR A 113 -14.44 -9.67 -13.52
N ALA A 114 -15.11 -8.83 -12.74
CA ALA A 114 -15.43 -9.12 -11.35
C ALA A 114 -16.27 -10.40 -11.21
N GLU A 115 -17.21 -10.64 -12.12
CA GLU A 115 -18.06 -11.83 -12.14
C GLU A 115 -17.30 -13.14 -12.44
N THR A 116 -16.05 -13.06 -12.91
CA THR A 116 -15.19 -14.23 -13.16
C THR A 116 -14.08 -14.41 -12.13
N LEU A 117 -13.94 -13.47 -11.17
CA LEU A 117 -12.94 -13.60 -10.12
C LEU A 117 -13.25 -14.82 -9.23
N PRO A 118 -12.22 -15.54 -8.74
CA PRO A 118 -12.42 -16.64 -7.82
C PRO A 118 -13.20 -16.20 -6.55
N PRO A 119 -14.14 -17.01 -6.04
CA PRO A 119 -14.83 -16.69 -4.78
C PRO A 119 -13.91 -16.62 -3.56
N THR A 120 -12.75 -17.28 -3.64
CA THR A 120 -11.76 -17.39 -2.57
C THR A 120 -10.68 -16.31 -2.62
N GLY A 121 -10.73 -15.40 -3.59
CA GLY A 121 -9.74 -14.34 -3.74
C GLY A 121 -9.69 -13.72 -5.13
N GLY A 122 -8.92 -12.65 -5.26
CA GLY A 122 -8.72 -11.92 -6.51
C GLY A 122 -9.10 -10.46 -6.39
N PHE A 123 -8.60 -9.65 -7.33
CA PHE A 123 -8.78 -8.20 -7.26
C PHE A 123 -8.82 -7.55 -8.64
N LEU A 124 -9.52 -6.43 -8.71
CA LEU A 124 -9.42 -5.51 -9.84
C LEU A 124 -8.60 -4.30 -9.41
N LEU A 125 -7.58 -3.97 -10.21
CA LEU A 125 -6.85 -2.73 -10.11
C LEU A 125 -7.26 -1.82 -11.25
N CYS A 126 -8.00 -0.77 -10.95
CA CYS A 126 -8.67 0.07 -11.93
C CYS A 126 -8.08 1.49 -11.93
N ARG A 127 -8.01 2.14 -13.10
CA ARG A 127 -7.61 3.55 -13.19
C ARG A 127 -8.70 4.51 -12.72
N ALA A 128 -9.96 4.16 -12.98
CA ALA A 128 -11.10 5.03 -12.73
C ALA A 128 -12.31 4.24 -12.29
N ALA A 129 -13.02 4.74 -11.28
CA ALA A 129 -14.31 4.24 -10.85
C ALA A 129 -15.22 5.40 -10.45
N THR A 130 -16.50 5.13 -10.24
CA THR A 130 -17.50 6.12 -9.83
C THR A 130 -18.30 5.58 -8.64
N PHE A 131 -19.24 6.37 -8.11
CA PHE A 131 -20.11 5.94 -7.01
C PHE A 131 -20.79 4.60 -7.33
N GLY A 132 -20.65 3.63 -6.41
CA GLY A 132 -21.15 2.27 -6.58
C GLY A 132 -20.12 1.31 -7.17
N GLY A 133 -19.09 1.83 -7.84
CA GLY A 133 -17.99 1.07 -8.44
C GLY A 133 -17.05 0.41 -7.42
N GLN A 134 -17.05 0.84 -6.16
CA GLN A 134 -16.25 0.23 -5.09
C GLN A 134 -16.65 -1.22 -4.77
N ARG A 135 -17.83 -1.67 -5.23
CA ARG A 135 -18.24 -3.08 -5.15
C ARG A 135 -17.52 -3.97 -6.17
N LEU A 136 -16.83 -3.38 -7.14
CA LEU A 136 -16.17 -4.06 -8.26
C LEU A 136 -14.68 -3.74 -8.28
N ALA A 137 -14.32 -2.46 -8.25
CA ALA A 137 -12.94 -2.00 -8.28
C ALA A 137 -12.33 -2.03 -6.86
N SER A 138 -11.57 -3.09 -6.57
CA SER A 138 -10.89 -3.26 -5.29
C SER A 138 -9.84 -2.18 -5.08
N VAL A 139 -8.93 -2.00 -6.05
CA VAL A 139 -7.78 -1.09 -5.96
C VAL A 139 -7.94 0.03 -6.99
N ILE A 140 -7.68 1.27 -6.58
CA ILE A 140 -7.60 2.42 -7.49
C ILE A 140 -6.17 2.94 -7.58
N TRP A 141 -5.71 3.10 -8.82
CA TRP A 141 -4.46 3.76 -9.16
C TRP A 141 -4.77 5.06 -9.93
N PRO A 142 -4.16 6.21 -9.58
CA PRO A 142 -4.52 7.53 -10.11
C PRO A 142 -4.07 7.79 -11.56
N GLY A 143 -3.64 6.75 -12.27
CA GLY A 143 -3.26 6.87 -13.67
C GLY A 143 -1.82 7.31 -13.90
N ASP A 144 -1.59 7.74 -15.14
CA ASP A 144 -0.28 8.09 -15.70
C ASP A 144 0.25 9.42 -15.14
N LEU A 145 0.64 9.44 -13.86
CA LEU A 145 1.32 10.59 -13.23
C LEU A 145 2.75 10.74 -13.77
N GLU A 146 3.33 11.92 -13.59
CA GLU A 146 4.69 12.21 -14.04
C GLU A 146 5.74 11.62 -13.12
N ALA A 147 6.83 11.12 -13.71
CA ALA A 147 8.04 10.69 -13.03
C ALA A 147 8.83 11.89 -12.48
N SER A 148 8.21 12.69 -11.62
CA SER A 148 8.80 13.88 -11.00
C SER A 148 8.17 14.20 -9.64
N LEU A 149 8.70 15.25 -8.98
CA LEU A 149 8.12 15.86 -7.78
C LEU A 149 7.30 17.12 -8.09
N ARG A 150 6.92 17.34 -9.36
CA ARG A 150 6.15 18.52 -9.78
C ARG A 150 4.72 18.48 -9.26
N ARG A 151 4.17 19.65 -9.00
CA ARG A 151 2.76 19.79 -8.60
C ARG A 151 1.86 19.86 -9.84
N HIS A 152 0.62 19.42 -9.68
CA HIS A 152 -0.39 19.57 -10.73
C HIS A 152 -0.50 21.04 -11.18
N ARG A 153 -0.54 21.26 -12.50
CA ARG A 153 -0.56 22.58 -13.19
C ARG A 153 0.73 23.39 -13.12
N GLU A 154 1.80 22.85 -12.57
CA GLU A 154 3.11 23.47 -12.69
C GLU A 154 3.52 23.54 -14.16
N LYS A 155 4.06 24.68 -14.61
CA LYS A 155 4.51 24.87 -15.99
C LYS A 155 6.01 24.64 -16.05
N ALA A 156 6.43 23.60 -16.78
CA ALA A 156 7.82 23.27 -16.98
C ALA A 156 8.02 22.59 -18.33
N ASP A 157 9.20 22.75 -18.92
CA ASP A 157 9.61 22.12 -20.19
C ASP A 157 8.61 22.26 -21.35
N GLY A 158 7.90 23.39 -21.39
CA GLY A 158 6.94 23.70 -22.46
C GLY A 158 5.58 23.02 -22.35
N TYR A 159 5.27 22.33 -21.25
CA TYR A 159 3.96 21.73 -20.98
C TYR A 159 3.41 22.12 -19.60
N VAL A 160 2.15 21.75 -19.34
CA VAL A 160 1.49 21.90 -18.05
C VAL A 160 1.48 20.54 -17.37
N SER A 161 2.14 20.43 -16.22
CA SER A 161 2.29 19.17 -15.50
C SER A 161 0.94 18.61 -15.07
N VAL A 162 0.74 17.31 -15.30
CA VAL A 162 -0.40 16.57 -14.74
C VAL A 162 -0.19 16.28 -13.25
N GLY A 163 1.03 16.46 -12.73
CA GLY A 163 1.44 16.21 -11.36
C GLY A 163 2.22 14.90 -11.20
N GLY A 164 3.20 14.90 -10.29
CA GLY A 164 3.98 13.72 -9.91
C GLY A 164 3.62 13.20 -8.52
N LEU A 165 4.62 12.87 -7.70
CA LEU A 165 4.41 12.36 -6.33
C LEU A 165 3.43 13.22 -5.48
N PRO A 166 3.47 14.58 -5.50
CA PRO A 166 2.48 15.38 -4.76
C PRO A 166 1.01 15.04 -5.13
N ALA A 167 0.75 14.75 -6.41
CA ALA A 167 -0.57 14.37 -6.89
C ALA A 167 -0.93 12.95 -6.48
N ALA A 168 0.04 12.02 -6.46
CA ALA A 168 -0.17 10.65 -5.96
C ALA A 168 -0.59 10.64 -4.49
N VAL A 169 0.12 11.39 -3.62
CA VAL A 169 -0.24 11.52 -2.21
C VAL A 169 -1.66 12.10 -2.07
N SER A 170 -1.95 13.19 -2.78
CA SER A 170 -3.27 13.82 -2.74
C SER A 170 -4.39 12.87 -3.20
N ALA A 171 -4.12 12.03 -4.21
CA ALA A 171 -5.06 11.03 -4.70
C ALA A 171 -5.34 9.96 -3.64
N GLY A 172 -4.30 9.39 -3.02
CA GLY A 172 -4.46 8.40 -1.94
C GLY A 172 -5.30 8.93 -0.78
N LEU A 173 -5.09 10.19 -0.37
CA LEU A 173 -5.84 10.82 0.71
C LEU A 173 -7.28 11.17 0.35
N SER A 174 -7.58 11.34 -0.94
CA SER A 174 -8.93 11.66 -1.42
C SER A 174 -9.76 10.41 -1.75
N LEU A 175 -9.10 9.31 -2.15
CA LEU A 175 -9.75 8.06 -2.55
C LEU A 175 -10.43 7.34 -1.39
N GLY A 176 -9.74 7.23 -0.25
CA GLY A 176 -10.29 6.60 0.95
C GLY A 176 -11.65 7.17 1.37
N PRO A 177 -11.75 8.48 1.64
CA PRO A 177 -13.03 9.14 1.93
C PRO A 177 -14.06 9.08 0.80
N SER A 178 -13.63 8.84 -0.44
CA SER A 178 -14.51 8.66 -1.60
C SER A 178 -15.04 7.22 -1.75
N GLY A 179 -14.72 6.32 -0.81
CA GLY A 179 -15.18 4.93 -0.79
C GLY A 179 -14.24 3.94 -1.48
N PHE A 180 -13.00 4.35 -1.79
CA PHE A 180 -11.97 3.50 -2.41
C PHE A 180 -10.75 3.41 -1.48
N PRO A 181 -10.77 2.50 -0.49
CA PRO A 181 -9.77 2.48 0.58
C PRO A 181 -8.42 1.89 0.15
N PHE A 182 -8.36 1.11 -0.94
CA PHE A 182 -7.13 0.52 -1.44
C PHE A 182 -6.52 1.37 -2.55
N PHE A 183 -5.57 2.23 -2.15
CA PHE A 183 -4.80 3.07 -3.06
C PHE A 183 -3.54 2.36 -3.54
N ALA A 184 -3.29 2.45 -4.84
CA ALA A 184 -2.01 2.12 -5.47
C ALA A 184 -1.47 3.35 -6.21
N SER A 185 -0.17 3.36 -6.48
CA SER A 185 0.47 4.32 -7.37
C SER A 185 1.51 3.60 -8.22
N ASP A 186 1.75 4.07 -9.44
CA ASP A 186 2.95 3.65 -10.17
C ASP A 186 4.16 4.26 -9.46
N THR A 187 4.84 3.48 -8.59
CA THR A 187 6.03 3.96 -7.89
C THR A 187 7.09 4.38 -8.90
N GLY A 188 7.50 5.65 -8.82
CA GLY A 188 8.41 6.30 -9.77
C GLY A 188 7.74 7.11 -10.87
N GLY A 189 6.41 7.01 -11.05
CA GLY A 189 5.66 7.74 -12.07
C GLY A 189 5.83 7.19 -13.49
N TYR A 190 4.81 7.40 -14.31
CA TYR A 190 4.69 6.79 -15.65
C TYR A 190 5.09 7.75 -16.77
N ARG A 191 4.60 8.99 -16.79
CA ARG A 191 4.93 9.96 -17.84
C ARG A 191 6.34 10.49 -17.64
N HIS A 192 7.08 10.67 -18.74
CA HIS A 192 8.43 11.24 -18.74
C HIS A 192 9.44 10.44 -17.89
N SER A 193 9.22 9.13 -17.72
CA SER A 193 10.22 8.23 -17.16
C SER A 193 11.50 8.17 -18.03
N PRO A 194 12.67 7.79 -17.48
CA PRO A 194 12.88 7.28 -16.13
C PRO A 194 12.82 8.36 -15.04
N PRO A 195 12.37 8.03 -13.82
CA PRO A 195 12.48 8.94 -12.68
C PRO A 195 13.94 9.16 -12.28
N SER A 196 14.22 10.33 -11.70
CA SER A 196 15.49 10.53 -10.98
C SER A 196 15.57 9.64 -9.75
N ARG A 197 16.80 9.33 -9.29
CA ARG A 197 17.05 8.68 -7.98
C ARG A 197 16.23 9.29 -6.84
N GLU A 198 16.17 10.62 -6.76
CA GLU A 198 15.37 11.30 -5.74
C GLU A 198 13.88 11.01 -5.88
N THR A 199 13.33 11.17 -7.09
CA THR A 199 11.91 10.94 -7.35
C THR A 199 11.53 9.50 -7.03
N PHE A 200 12.32 8.52 -7.49
CA PHE A 200 12.04 7.12 -7.22
C PHE A 200 12.10 6.80 -5.72
N THR A 201 13.09 7.38 -5.02
CA THR A 201 13.25 7.22 -3.56
C THR A 201 12.05 7.76 -2.80
N ARG A 202 11.70 9.03 -2.98
CA ARG A 202 10.56 9.65 -2.30
C ARG A 202 9.24 8.95 -2.63
N TRP A 203 9.12 8.37 -3.82
CA TRP A 203 7.93 7.63 -4.21
C TRP A 203 7.84 6.26 -3.53
N PHE A 204 8.93 5.48 -3.47
CA PHE A 204 8.87 4.19 -2.79
C PHE A 204 8.73 4.35 -1.28
N GLU A 205 9.31 5.41 -0.69
CA GLU A 205 9.09 5.80 0.70
C GLU A 205 7.58 5.97 0.94
N HIS A 206 6.90 6.74 0.09
CA HIS A 206 5.45 6.91 0.19
C HIS A 206 4.70 5.59 0.03
N THR A 207 4.90 4.86 -1.08
CA THR A 207 4.06 3.68 -1.42
C THR A 207 4.30 2.47 -0.53
N ALA A 208 5.43 2.42 0.18
CA ALA A 208 5.64 1.40 1.20
C ALA A 208 4.67 1.55 2.39
N LEU A 209 4.19 2.77 2.63
CA LEU A 209 3.26 3.13 3.70
C LEU A 209 1.85 3.44 3.12
N THR A 210 1.46 2.71 2.08
CA THR A 210 0.10 2.71 1.51
C THR A 210 -0.48 1.29 1.42
N PRO A 211 -1.80 1.11 1.21
CA PRO A 211 -2.42 -0.21 1.16
C PRO A 211 -1.88 -1.13 0.05
N VAL A 212 -1.49 -0.56 -1.10
CA VAL A 212 -0.93 -1.31 -2.22
C VAL A 212 0.34 -0.65 -2.72
N MET A 213 1.43 -1.41 -2.78
CA MET A 213 2.70 -0.99 -3.38
C MET A 213 2.91 -1.70 -4.73
N GLN A 214 3.12 -0.92 -5.80
CA GLN A 214 3.46 -1.45 -7.13
C GLN A 214 4.50 -0.56 -7.83
N ILE A 215 5.34 -1.15 -8.68
CA ILE A 215 6.17 -0.38 -9.63
C ILE A 215 5.43 -0.30 -10.97
N GLY A 216 5.50 0.86 -11.64
CA GLY A 216 4.81 1.03 -12.92
C GLY A 216 5.33 2.19 -13.77
N THR A 217 6.65 2.34 -13.95
CA THR A 217 7.17 3.39 -14.85
C THR A 217 7.03 2.99 -16.33
N SER A 218 6.94 3.96 -17.24
CA SER A 218 6.81 3.67 -18.68
C SER A 218 8.08 3.08 -19.32
N THR A 219 9.23 3.24 -18.64
CA THR A 219 10.53 2.69 -19.05
C THR A 219 10.88 1.37 -18.35
N ASN A 220 10.01 0.87 -17.47
CA ASN A 220 10.20 -0.35 -16.65
C ASN A 220 11.40 -0.27 -15.69
N ASP A 221 11.55 0.84 -14.99
CA ASP A 221 12.62 1.06 -14.02
C ASP A 221 12.38 0.27 -12.75
N VAL A 222 13.43 -0.41 -12.28
CA VAL A 222 13.41 -1.18 -11.04
C VAL A 222 14.68 -0.87 -10.23
N ALA A 223 14.58 -0.92 -8.90
CA ALA A 223 15.65 -0.48 -8.01
C ALA A 223 16.97 -1.25 -8.19
N TRP A 224 16.92 -2.48 -8.71
CA TRP A 224 18.07 -3.36 -8.91
C TRP A 224 18.70 -3.27 -10.31
N GLU A 225 18.18 -2.42 -11.20
CA GLU A 225 18.70 -2.19 -12.55
C GLU A 225 19.11 -0.71 -12.73
N PRO A 226 20.26 -0.30 -12.17
CA PRO A 226 20.74 1.07 -12.32
C PRO A 226 21.19 1.34 -13.76
N THR A 227 20.83 2.51 -14.28
CA THR A 227 21.29 3.01 -15.59
C THR A 227 21.85 4.43 -15.45
N PRO A 228 22.66 4.90 -16.42
CA PRO A 228 23.11 6.29 -16.44
C PRO A 228 21.95 7.31 -16.44
N GLU A 229 20.81 6.95 -17.03
CA GLU A 229 19.64 7.83 -17.17
C GLU A 229 18.86 7.98 -15.86
N ASN A 230 18.68 6.91 -15.08
CA ASN A 230 17.95 6.97 -13.80
C ASN A 230 18.86 7.38 -12.62
N GLY A 231 20.17 7.13 -12.72
CA GLY A 231 21.15 7.48 -11.70
C GLY A 231 20.98 6.69 -10.40
N PHE A 232 20.35 5.52 -10.44
CA PHE A 232 20.17 4.65 -9.27
C PHE A 232 21.50 4.04 -8.81
N ASP A 233 21.59 3.72 -7.53
CA ASP A 233 22.81 3.20 -6.91
C ASP A 233 22.53 2.14 -5.83
N ALA A 234 23.62 1.52 -5.33
CA ALA A 234 23.54 0.47 -4.32
C ALA A 234 22.95 0.97 -2.99
N ALA A 235 23.16 2.25 -2.64
CA ALA A 235 22.57 2.87 -1.46
C ALA A 235 21.05 2.93 -1.56
N MET A 236 20.53 3.43 -2.69
CA MET A 236 19.09 3.47 -2.96
C MET A 236 18.47 2.08 -2.99
N LEU A 237 19.16 1.07 -3.54
CA LEU A 237 18.70 -0.32 -3.49
C LEU A 237 18.60 -0.84 -2.05
N GLY A 238 19.52 -0.43 -1.17
CA GLY A 238 19.44 -0.71 0.27
C GLY A 238 18.18 -0.15 0.89
N TRP A 239 17.92 1.14 0.68
CA TRP A 239 16.71 1.82 1.18
C TRP A 239 15.43 1.20 0.60
N TYR A 240 15.40 0.93 -0.71
CA TYR A 240 14.27 0.27 -1.35
C TYR A 240 13.97 -1.09 -0.70
N ARG A 241 15.00 -1.87 -0.36
CA ARG A 241 14.83 -3.14 0.37
C ARG A 241 14.23 -2.93 1.76
N GLU A 242 14.67 -1.91 2.50
CA GLU A 242 14.14 -1.60 3.83
C GLU A 242 12.64 -1.26 3.77
N TYR A 243 12.24 -0.35 2.88
CA TYR A 243 10.85 0.07 2.74
C TYR A 243 9.94 -1.03 2.16
N THR A 244 10.40 -1.79 1.16
CA THR A 244 9.61 -2.92 0.64
C THR A 244 9.41 -4.03 1.66
N ARG A 245 10.43 -4.30 2.49
CA ARG A 245 10.30 -5.26 3.60
C ARG A 245 9.38 -4.72 4.68
N LEU A 246 9.42 -3.43 4.99
CA LEU A 246 8.46 -2.82 5.90
C LEU A 246 7.03 -2.97 5.39
N HIS A 247 6.77 -2.65 4.11
CA HIS A 247 5.46 -2.81 3.48
C HIS A 247 4.93 -4.24 3.59
N LEU A 248 5.76 -5.23 3.22
CA LEU A 248 5.41 -6.65 3.33
C LEU A 248 5.11 -7.05 4.78
N ARG A 249 5.95 -6.61 5.72
CA ARG A 249 5.80 -6.95 7.14
C ARG A 249 4.59 -6.29 7.79
N LEU A 250 4.14 -5.15 7.28
CA LEU A 250 2.92 -4.47 7.73
C LEU A 250 1.63 -5.22 7.37
N PHE A 251 1.70 -6.35 6.65
CA PHE A 251 0.52 -7.13 6.27
C PHE A 251 -0.47 -7.36 7.43
N PRO A 252 -0.09 -7.80 8.65
CA PRO A 252 -1.05 -8.09 9.71
C PRO A 252 -1.76 -6.82 10.18
N TYR A 253 -1.03 -5.70 10.27
CA TYR A 253 -1.58 -4.39 10.57
C TYR A 253 -2.56 -3.93 9.48
N LEU A 254 -2.14 -3.91 8.21
CA LEU A 254 -2.94 -3.42 7.09
C LEU A 254 -4.16 -4.30 6.80
N TRP A 255 -4.01 -5.63 6.88
CA TRP A 255 -5.08 -6.58 6.66
C TRP A 255 -6.15 -6.51 7.76
N THR A 256 -5.75 -6.24 9.00
CA THR A 256 -6.70 -5.96 10.09
C THR A 256 -7.56 -4.74 9.78
N TYR A 257 -6.98 -3.63 9.29
CA TYR A 257 -7.81 -2.51 8.84
C TYR A 257 -8.63 -2.85 7.60
N ALA A 258 -8.11 -3.67 6.69
CA ALA A 258 -8.82 -4.10 5.50
C ALA A 258 -10.12 -4.86 5.83
N GLU A 259 -10.08 -5.76 6.81
CA GLU A 259 -11.26 -6.49 7.31
C GLU A 259 -12.23 -5.55 8.06
N ARG A 260 -11.71 -4.63 8.88
CA ARG A 260 -12.53 -3.68 9.65
C ARG A 260 -13.30 -2.70 8.76
N LEU A 261 -12.80 -2.39 7.56
CA LEU A 261 -13.49 -1.52 6.59
C LEU A 261 -14.93 -1.97 6.32
N ALA A 262 -15.20 -3.27 6.28
CA ALA A 262 -16.54 -3.81 6.03
C ALA A 262 -17.53 -3.50 7.17
N VAL A 263 -17.01 -3.20 8.36
CA VAL A 263 -17.79 -2.93 9.58
C VAL A 263 -17.91 -1.43 9.84
N ASP A 264 -16.80 -0.69 9.82
CA ASP A 264 -16.77 0.72 10.23
C ASP A 264 -16.58 1.73 9.09
N GLY A 265 -16.19 1.27 7.89
CA GLY A 265 -15.94 2.10 6.72
C GLY A 265 -14.75 3.07 6.85
N ARG A 266 -13.89 2.94 7.87
CA ARG A 266 -12.76 3.87 8.11
C ARG A 266 -11.59 3.55 7.16
N PRO A 267 -11.20 4.47 6.26
CA PRO A 267 -10.11 4.22 5.32
C PRO A 267 -8.79 3.86 6.03
N ILE A 268 -7.94 3.07 5.38
CA ILE A 268 -6.63 2.67 5.92
C ILE A 268 -5.68 3.87 5.93
N MET A 269 -5.63 4.65 4.84
CA MET A 269 -4.94 5.94 4.79
C MET A 269 -5.93 7.06 5.11
N ARG A 270 -5.61 7.90 6.10
CA ARG A 270 -6.52 8.94 6.57
C ARG A 270 -5.83 10.29 6.65
N ALA A 271 -6.33 11.23 5.86
CA ALA A 271 -5.93 12.63 5.97
C ALA A 271 -6.19 13.14 7.39
N LEU A 272 -5.31 14.02 7.87
CA LEU A 272 -5.46 14.61 9.21
C LEU A 272 -6.80 15.32 9.41
N GLY A 273 -7.37 15.93 8.37
CA GLY A 273 -8.70 16.56 8.47
C GLY A 273 -9.85 15.60 8.73
N LEU A 274 -9.68 14.30 8.42
CA LEU A 274 -10.66 13.27 8.73
C LEU A 274 -10.42 12.65 10.11
N ALA A 275 -9.16 12.37 10.45
CA ALA A 275 -8.80 11.71 11.70
C ALA A 275 -8.79 12.66 12.91
N HIS A 276 -8.39 13.92 12.69
CA HIS A 276 -8.16 14.94 13.70
C HIS A 276 -8.70 16.31 13.23
N PRO A 277 -10.03 16.44 13.00
CA PRO A 277 -10.64 17.69 12.57
C PRO A 277 -10.37 18.86 13.54
N GLU A 278 -10.13 18.56 14.82
CA GLU A 278 -9.81 19.52 15.89
C GLU A 278 -8.49 20.27 15.71
N LEU A 279 -7.56 19.80 14.85
CA LEU A 279 -6.27 20.46 14.64
C LEU A 279 -6.37 21.83 13.97
N GLY A 280 -7.46 22.10 13.25
CA GLY A 280 -7.68 23.34 12.51
C GLY A 280 -6.79 23.54 11.27
N VAL A 281 -5.59 22.97 11.24
CA VAL A 281 -4.69 22.92 10.08
C VAL A 281 -4.55 21.47 9.63
N HIS A 282 -4.82 21.22 8.34
CA HIS A 282 -4.79 19.88 7.76
C HIS A 282 -3.89 19.85 6.52
N PRO A 283 -2.58 19.62 6.69
CA PRO A 283 -1.66 19.46 5.58
C PRO A 283 -2.14 18.37 4.60
N PRO A 284 -2.14 18.62 3.28
CA PRO A 284 -2.68 17.71 2.28
C PRO A 284 -1.73 16.55 1.94
N ASP A 285 -0.64 16.40 2.69
CA ASP A 285 0.45 15.47 2.45
C ASP A 285 0.96 14.81 3.75
N ILE A 286 0.17 14.88 4.82
CA ILE A 286 0.40 14.16 6.08
C ILE A 286 -0.85 13.32 6.38
N TYR A 287 -0.65 12.07 6.75
CA TYR A 287 -1.74 11.14 7.00
C TYR A 287 -1.42 10.13 8.08
N LEU A 288 -2.47 9.57 8.66
CA LEU A 288 -2.36 8.35 9.44
C LEU A 288 -2.49 7.13 8.53
N LEU A 289 -1.63 6.14 8.74
CA LEU A 289 -1.79 4.78 8.23
C LEU A 289 -2.32 3.92 9.37
N GLY A 290 -3.59 3.50 9.28
CA GLY A 290 -4.35 3.03 10.43
C GLY A 290 -4.46 4.12 11.52
N ASP A 291 -4.56 3.73 12.78
CA ASP A 291 -4.63 4.61 13.95
C ASP A 291 -3.24 4.93 14.57
N GLU A 292 -2.20 4.16 14.24
CA GLU A 292 -0.95 4.17 15.02
C GLU A 292 0.23 4.87 14.35
N LEU A 293 0.25 4.97 13.02
CA LEU A 293 1.38 5.49 12.27
C LEU A 293 1.04 6.84 11.63
N LEU A 294 1.80 7.89 11.95
CA LEU A 294 1.77 9.18 11.25
C LEU A 294 2.87 9.21 10.19
N VAL A 295 2.49 9.45 8.94
CA VAL A 295 3.37 9.43 7.77
C VAL A 295 3.39 10.81 7.11
N ALA A 296 4.58 11.35 6.85
CA ALA A 296 4.75 12.65 6.22
C ALA A 296 5.75 12.62 5.04
N PRO A 297 5.35 12.11 3.85
CA PRO A 297 6.24 11.95 2.69
C PRO A 297 6.84 13.25 2.15
N VAL A 298 8.15 13.31 1.94
CA VAL A 298 8.80 14.50 1.36
C VAL A 298 8.43 14.62 -0.12
N ILE A 299 7.63 15.64 -0.44
CA ILE A 299 7.11 15.88 -1.80
C ILE A 299 7.70 17.11 -2.49
N THR A 300 8.76 17.69 -1.93
CA THR A 300 9.45 18.87 -2.48
C THR A 300 10.85 18.47 -2.92
N ALA A 301 11.20 18.75 -4.18
CA ALA A 301 12.51 18.44 -4.74
C ALA A 301 13.65 19.14 -3.99
N GLY A 302 14.72 18.40 -3.71
CA GLY A 302 15.90 18.82 -2.96
C GLY A 302 15.71 18.96 -1.45
N ALA A 303 14.50 18.71 -0.92
CA ALA A 303 14.24 18.91 0.50
C ALA A 303 14.87 17.78 1.35
N THR A 304 15.58 18.20 2.40
CA THR A 304 16.21 17.32 3.40
C THR A 304 15.63 17.52 4.80
N SER A 305 14.59 18.36 4.92
CA SER A 305 13.79 18.60 6.11
C SER A 305 12.36 18.95 5.67
N ARG A 306 11.42 18.87 6.61
CA ARG A 306 10.05 19.34 6.39
C ARG A 306 9.37 19.70 7.70
N GLU A 307 8.32 20.51 7.62
CA GLU A 307 7.39 20.69 8.72
C GLU A 307 6.46 19.46 8.83
N VAL A 308 6.25 18.99 10.06
CA VAL A 308 5.28 17.93 10.41
C VAL A 308 4.35 18.44 11.50
N THR A 309 3.04 18.40 11.23
CA THR A 309 1.99 18.69 12.21
C THR A 309 1.61 17.43 12.97
N PHE A 310 1.87 17.41 14.28
CA PHE A 310 1.57 16.29 15.15
C PHE A 310 0.19 16.44 15.80
N PRO A 311 -0.70 15.43 15.71
CA PRO A 311 -1.93 15.37 16.50
C PRO A 311 -1.66 15.36 18.01
N ALA A 312 -2.70 15.57 18.82
CA ALA A 312 -2.58 15.50 20.28
C ALA A 312 -2.01 14.16 20.77
N GLY A 313 -1.31 14.18 21.92
CA GLY A 313 -0.56 13.05 22.46
C GLY A 313 0.95 13.19 22.20
N ALA A 314 1.69 12.10 22.34
CA ALA A 314 3.12 12.04 22.00
C ALA A 314 3.32 11.09 20.81
N TRP A 315 4.34 11.37 20.01
CA TRP A 315 4.68 10.65 18.79
C TRP A 315 6.16 10.30 18.78
N VAL A 316 6.49 9.06 18.47
CA VAL A 316 7.85 8.53 18.54
C VAL A 316 8.35 8.25 17.14
N ASP A 317 9.47 8.85 16.75
CA ASP A 317 10.12 8.58 15.48
C ASP A 317 10.47 7.10 15.36
N TRP A 318 9.96 6.47 14.30
CA TRP A 318 10.08 5.03 14.08
C TRP A 318 11.54 4.54 14.01
N PHE A 319 12.44 5.38 13.51
CA PHE A 319 13.81 5.00 13.19
C PHE A 319 14.80 5.33 14.31
N ASN A 320 14.63 6.45 15.00
CA ASN A 320 15.58 6.90 16.02
C ASN A 320 14.99 7.00 17.44
N GLY A 321 13.70 6.77 17.62
CA GLY A 321 13.03 6.78 18.93
C GLY A 321 12.89 8.16 19.57
N GLN A 322 13.16 9.24 18.84
CA GLN A 322 12.94 10.60 19.34
C GLN A 322 11.45 10.83 19.58
N VAL A 323 11.12 11.38 20.75
CA VAL A 323 9.75 11.72 21.13
C VAL A 323 9.42 13.16 20.74
N PHE A 324 8.26 13.35 20.14
CA PHE A 324 7.68 14.62 19.75
C PHE A 324 6.36 14.82 20.49
N GLU A 325 6.22 15.96 21.15
CA GLU A 325 4.96 16.37 21.75
C GLU A 325 3.98 16.79 20.66
N GLY A 326 2.72 16.44 20.82
CA GLY A 326 1.65 16.70 19.87
C GLY A 326 1.09 18.12 19.92
N SER A 327 0.02 18.35 19.16
CA SER A 327 -0.69 19.63 19.04
C SER A 327 0.20 20.80 18.57
N GLN A 328 1.23 20.49 17.78
CA GLN A 328 2.16 21.48 17.24
C GLN A 328 2.71 21.04 15.87
N SER A 329 3.27 22.00 15.15
CA SER A 329 4.09 21.75 13.97
C SER A 329 5.57 21.88 14.34
N VAL A 330 6.39 20.93 13.87
CA VAL A 330 7.84 20.91 14.12
C VAL A 330 8.57 20.68 12.80
N GLU A 331 9.65 21.43 12.56
CA GLU A 331 10.59 21.15 11.48
C GLU A 331 11.43 19.93 11.86
N VAL A 332 11.42 18.89 11.02
CA VAL A 332 12.12 17.62 11.26
C VAL A 332 13.09 17.31 10.12
N ASP A 333 14.18 16.63 10.45
CA ASP A 333 15.12 16.10 9.47
C ASP A 333 14.45 15.00 8.63
N ALA A 334 14.61 15.12 7.31
CA ALA A 334 14.07 14.20 6.33
C ALA A 334 15.09 14.00 5.19
N PRO A 335 16.29 13.49 5.46
CA PRO A 335 17.27 13.18 4.43
C PRO A 335 16.71 12.15 3.43
N LEU A 336 17.40 11.92 2.32
CA LEU A 336 16.83 11.17 1.18
C LEU A 336 16.49 9.71 1.53
N GLU A 337 17.22 9.12 2.47
CA GLU A 337 17.03 7.75 2.95
C GLU A 337 15.90 7.59 3.99
N LYS A 338 15.39 8.70 4.54
CA LYS A 338 14.49 8.71 5.69
C LYS A 338 13.19 9.45 5.38
N LEU A 339 12.11 8.68 5.35
CA LEU A 339 10.73 9.12 5.46
C LEU A 339 10.43 9.50 6.91
N PRO A 340 9.91 10.72 7.18
CA PRO A 340 9.32 11.02 8.48
C PRO A 340 8.12 10.11 8.76
N LEU A 341 8.31 9.18 9.70
CA LEU A 341 7.37 8.15 10.13
C LEU A 341 7.37 8.08 11.66
N TYR A 342 6.20 8.18 12.27
CA TYR A 342 6.06 8.25 13.71
C TYR A 342 5.01 7.28 14.22
N LEU A 343 5.33 6.59 15.32
CA LEU A 343 4.41 5.74 16.07
C LEU A 343 3.76 6.57 17.18
N ARG A 344 2.44 6.52 17.29
CA ARG A 344 1.71 7.12 18.42
C ARG A 344 2.19 6.51 19.73
N ALA A 345 2.39 7.32 20.77
CA ALA A 345 2.72 6.81 22.10
C ALA A 345 1.64 5.84 22.60
N GLY A 346 2.07 4.66 23.05
CA GLY A 346 1.17 3.57 23.41
C GLY A 346 0.57 2.82 22.23
N GLY A 347 0.83 3.21 20.99
CA GLY A 347 0.33 2.52 19.80
C GLY A 347 0.97 1.14 19.58
N ILE A 348 0.26 0.24 18.92
CA ILE A 348 0.71 -1.14 18.66
C ILE A 348 0.64 -1.41 17.15
N VAL A 349 1.77 -1.81 16.56
CA VAL A 349 1.88 -2.15 15.13
C VAL A 349 2.35 -3.60 15.00
N PRO A 350 1.44 -4.56 14.76
CA PRO A 350 1.80 -5.95 14.53
C PRO A 350 2.49 -6.12 13.17
N LEU A 351 3.67 -6.75 13.17
CA LEU A 351 4.44 -7.04 11.96
C LEU A 351 4.63 -8.54 11.78
N LEU A 352 4.82 -8.97 10.52
CA LEU A 352 5.40 -10.28 10.24
C LEU A 352 6.86 -10.36 10.68
N ARG A 353 7.34 -11.59 10.82
CA ARG A 353 8.76 -11.85 11.04
C ARG A 353 9.63 -11.26 9.92
N PRO A 354 10.87 -10.80 10.22
CA PRO A 354 11.72 -10.12 9.24
C PRO A 354 12.07 -10.93 7.99
N THR A 355 12.04 -12.25 8.07
CA THR A 355 12.51 -13.15 7.01
C THR A 355 11.48 -13.39 5.90
N ILE A 356 10.18 -13.09 6.11
CA ILE A 356 9.14 -13.31 5.10
C ILE A 356 9.49 -12.61 3.79
N ASP A 357 9.49 -13.38 2.71
CA ASP A 357 9.76 -12.94 1.33
C ASP A 357 8.47 -12.73 0.54
N THR A 358 7.39 -13.43 0.88
CA THR A 358 6.12 -13.39 0.15
C THR A 358 4.93 -13.75 1.04
N LEU A 359 3.77 -13.20 0.70
CA LEU A 359 2.49 -13.61 1.28
C LEU A 359 1.89 -14.83 0.59
N ALA A 360 2.28 -15.08 -0.66
CA ALA A 360 1.70 -16.13 -1.49
C ALA A 360 2.31 -17.51 -1.18
N PRO A 361 1.58 -18.60 -1.44
CA PRO A 361 2.15 -19.95 -1.42
C PRO A 361 3.37 -20.08 -2.33
N VAL A 362 4.30 -20.94 -1.94
CA VAL A 362 5.50 -21.25 -2.71
C VAL A 362 5.60 -22.75 -2.95
N ALA A 363 6.33 -23.14 -4.00
CA ALA A 363 6.61 -24.54 -4.24
C ALA A 363 7.40 -25.16 -3.07
N GLU A 364 7.09 -26.41 -2.74
CA GLU A 364 7.78 -27.14 -1.67
C GLU A 364 9.31 -27.16 -1.91
N GLY A 365 10.08 -26.84 -0.86
CA GLY A 365 11.54 -26.77 -0.92
C GLY A 365 12.11 -25.52 -1.60
N ALA A 366 11.28 -24.55 -2.01
CA ALA A 366 11.78 -23.26 -2.47
C ALA A 366 12.52 -22.52 -1.34
N PRO A 367 13.67 -21.87 -1.61
CA PRO A 367 14.39 -21.06 -0.63
C PRO A 367 13.73 -19.68 -0.49
N ILE A 368 12.41 -19.65 -0.27
CA ILE A 368 11.58 -18.46 -0.16
C ILE A 368 10.74 -18.62 1.10
N ASP A 369 10.86 -17.67 2.03
CA ASP A 369 10.07 -17.69 3.24
C ASP A 369 8.66 -17.14 2.98
N SER A 370 7.64 -17.98 3.14
CA SER A 370 6.25 -17.68 2.76
C SER A 370 5.35 -17.63 3.98
N TYR A 371 4.60 -16.53 4.13
CA TYR A 371 3.59 -16.41 5.17
C TYR A 371 2.47 -17.45 5.00
N ALA A 372 2.04 -17.73 3.77
CA ALA A 372 1.01 -18.75 3.52
C ALA A 372 1.45 -20.16 3.92
N ALA A 373 2.77 -20.44 3.93
CA ALA A 373 3.30 -21.71 4.40
C ALA A 373 3.47 -21.72 5.93
N ASP A 374 4.02 -20.64 6.49
CA ASP A 374 4.25 -20.50 7.93
C ASP A 374 4.23 -19.01 8.32
N PRO A 375 3.17 -18.52 8.99
CA PRO A 375 3.12 -17.17 9.55
C PRO A 375 4.19 -16.88 10.62
N GLY A 376 4.56 -17.91 11.39
CA GLY A 376 5.53 -17.88 12.49
C GLY A 376 5.18 -16.90 13.62
N LEU A 377 6.22 -16.44 14.33
CA LEU A 377 6.07 -15.48 15.42
C LEU A 377 5.52 -14.14 14.92
N LEU A 378 4.62 -13.55 15.71
CA LEU A 378 4.21 -12.15 15.52
C LEU A 378 5.31 -11.21 16.03
N TYR A 379 5.49 -10.05 15.39
CA TYR A 379 6.45 -9.03 15.81
C TYR A 379 5.74 -7.71 16.14
N PRO A 380 5.05 -7.59 17.29
CA PRO A 380 4.41 -6.33 17.69
C PRO A 380 5.47 -5.27 17.99
N VAL A 381 5.37 -4.11 17.34
CA VAL A 381 6.13 -2.92 17.69
C VAL A 381 5.24 -1.99 18.51
N THR A 382 5.72 -1.53 19.66
CA THR A 382 5.04 -0.57 20.51
C THR A 382 6.02 0.42 21.13
N THR A 383 5.50 1.38 21.87
CA THR A 383 6.28 2.35 22.64
C THR A 383 5.48 2.72 23.89
N PRO A 384 6.13 2.96 25.05
CA PRO A 384 5.40 3.25 26.28
C PRO A 384 4.46 4.44 26.12
N GLY A 385 3.21 4.28 26.55
CA GLY A 385 2.22 5.35 26.52
C GLY A 385 0.85 4.93 27.03
N PRO A 386 -0.19 5.75 26.80
CA PRO A 386 -1.55 5.46 27.25
C PRO A 386 -2.01 4.07 26.81
N ALA A 387 -2.70 3.35 27.71
CA ALA A 387 -3.18 2.00 27.47
C ALA A 387 -3.86 1.85 26.09
N SER A 388 -3.51 0.78 25.38
CA SER A 388 -4.11 0.46 24.10
C SER A 388 -4.15 -1.05 23.87
N GLU A 389 -5.03 -1.44 22.96
CA GLU A 389 -5.20 -2.81 22.50
C GLU A 389 -5.28 -2.84 20.98
N PHE A 390 -4.81 -3.93 20.38
CA PHE A 390 -4.91 -4.18 18.95
C PHE A 390 -5.31 -5.64 18.72
N GLU A 391 -6.58 -5.84 18.33
CA GLU A 391 -7.10 -7.13 17.88
C GLU A 391 -6.89 -7.31 16.37
N LEU A 392 -6.09 -8.29 15.98
CA LEU A 392 -5.79 -8.65 14.61
C LEU A 392 -6.97 -9.35 13.94
N PHE A 393 -6.97 -9.40 12.61
CA PHE A 393 -7.98 -10.09 11.79
C PHE A 393 -8.18 -11.58 12.12
N ASP A 394 -7.21 -12.23 12.76
CA ASP A 394 -7.27 -13.65 13.15
C ASP A 394 -7.72 -13.85 14.61
N GLY A 395 -8.11 -12.77 15.31
CA GLY A 395 -8.48 -12.79 16.72
C GLY A 395 -7.29 -12.69 17.69
N THR A 396 -6.04 -12.56 17.20
CA THR A 396 -4.90 -12.31 18.09
C THR A 396 -5.03 -10.94 18.72
N LEU A 397 -4.99 -10.85 20.05
CA LEU A 397 -5.07 -9.60 20.80
C LEU A 397 -3.69 -9.27 21.39
N VAL A 398 -3.25 -8.03 21.18
CA VAL A 398 -2.03 -7.47 21.77
C VAL A 398 -2.38 -6.22 22.57
N ASP A 399 -1.94 -6.16 23.82
CA ASP A 399 -2.20 -5.02 24.70
C ASP A 399 -0.90 -4.39 25.20
N GLN A 400 -0.95 -3.10 25.50
CA GLN A 400 0.09 -2.40 26.24
C GLN A 400 -0.52 -1.39 27.22
N ASP A 401 0.06 -1.26 28.39
CA ASP A 401 -0.29 -0.23 29.37
C ASP A 401 0.97 0.21 30.13
N ALA A 402 1.36 1.48 29.94
CA ALA A 402 2.52 2.06 30.59
C ALA A 402 2.09 2.90 31.81
N GLY A 403 2.46 2.42 32.98
CA GLY A 403 2.41 3.16 34.24
C GLY A 403 3.78 3.66 34.70
N PRO A 404 3.83 4.46 35.77
CA PRO A 404 5.09 5.00 36.30
C PRO A 404 6.03 3.92 36.87
N GLU A 405 5.49 2.78 37.30
CA GLU A 405 6.25 1.70 37.94
C GLU A 405 6.42 0.46 37.04
N LEU A 406 5.70 0.40 35.93
CA LEU A 406 5.59 -0.81 35.12
C LEU A 406 5.12 -0.49 33.70
N LEU A 407 5.74 -1.12 32.71
CA LEU A 407 5.13 -1.34 31.40
C LEU A 407 4.55 -2.76 31.37
N ALA A 408 3.23 -2.87 31.23
CA ALA A 408 2.54 -4.14 31.04
C ALA A 408 2.31 -4.37 29.54
N LEU A 409 2.61 -5.58 29.06
CA LEU A 409 2.26 -6.03 27.70
C LEU A 409 1.49 -7.34 27.81
N ALA A 410 0.56 -7.58 26.90
CA ALA A 410 -0.14 -8.87 26.82
C ALA A 410 -0.22 -9.40 25.38
N LEU A 411 -0.28 -10.73 25.28
CA LEU A 411 -0.56 -11.44 24.04
C LEU A 411 -1.64 -12.49 24.32
N TYR A 412 -2.71 -12.49 23.54
CA TYR A 412 -3.67 -13.57 23.48
C TYR A 412 -3.72 -14.08 22.04
N PRO A 413 -3.17 -15.27 21.76
CA PRO A 413 -3.10 -15.78 20.39
C PRO A 413 -4.48 -16.04 19.76
N GLY A 414 -4.58 -15.73 18.47
CA GLY A 414 -5.70 -16.08 17.60
C GLY A 414 -5.41 -17.30 16.74
N ASP A 415 -6.10 -17.39 15.61
CA ASP A 415 -6.07 -18.57 14.73
C ASP A 415 -4.81 -18.68 13.87
N THR A 416 -4.14 -17.56 13.55
CA THR A 416 -2.96 -17.53 12.65
C THR A 416 -1.66 -17.35 13.42
N PHE A 417 -1.62 -16.43 14.39
CA PHE A 417 -0.41 -16.13 15.16
C PHE A 417 -0.40 -16.85 16.51
N ASP A 418 -0.26 -18.18 16.47
CA ASP A 418 -0.29 -19.07 17.64
C ASP A 418 1.10 -19.49 18.18
N GLN A 419 2.16 -19.20 17.43
CA GLN A 419 3.52 -19.66 17.74
C GLN A 419 4.26 -18.80 18.78
N GLY A 420 3.68 -17.66 19.17
CA GLY A 420 4.27 -16.69 20.09
C GLY A 420 4.62 -15.36 19.41
N ALA A 421 5.44 -14.56 20.09
CA ALA A 421 5.79 -13.22 19.59
C ALA A 421 7.20 -12.76 20.00
N VAL A 422 7.70 -11.78 19.24
CA VAL A 422 8.85 -10.93 19.61
C VAL A 422 8.37 -9.49 19.69
N PHE A 423 8.09 -9.02 20.90
CA PHE A 423 7.75 -7.63 21.16
C PHE A 423 8.97 -6.74 20.93
N THR A 424 8.77 -5.60 20.27
CA THR A 424 9.75 -4.53 20.12
C THR A 424 9.20 -3.27 20.76
N VAL A 425 9.77 -2.86 21.89
CA VAL A 425 9.43 -1.60 22.56
C VAL A 425 10.50 -0.57 22.18
N ILE A 426 10.14 0.43 21.37
CA ILE A 426 11.03 1.55 21.00
C ILE A 426 10.87 2.70 21.99
N ALA A 427 11.91 3.54 22.11
CA ALA A 427 11.98 4.60 23.12
C ALA A 427 11.71 4.06 24.55
N ALA A 428 12.16 2.84 24.83
CA ALA A 428 12.05 2.19 26.13
C ALA A 428 12.92 2.85 27.21
N GLY A 429 13.87 3.70 26.81
CA GLY A 429 14.79 4.38 27.72
C GLY A 429 15.91 3.46 28.21
N ALA A 430 16.19 3.53 29.51
CA ALA A 430 17.23 2.72 30.14
C ALA A 430 16.88 1.21 30.12
N PRO A 431 17.88 0.31 30.23
CA PRO A 431 17.62 -1.12 30.38
C PRO A 431 16.68 -1.38 31.57
N PRO A 432 15.67 -2.25 31.44
CA PRO A 432 14.76 -2.55 32.53
C PRO A 432 15.49 -3.29 33.66
N LEU A 433 15.05 -3.08 34.91
CA LEU A 433 15.58 -3.81 36.07
C LEU A 433 15.18 -5.29 36.05
N ALA A 434 14.01 -5.59 35.49
CA ALA A 434 13.50 -6.95 35.36
C ALA A 434 12.43 -7.02 34.27
N VAL A 435 12.33 -8.19 33.64
CA VAL A 435 11.20 -8.56 32.78
C VAL A 435 10.67 -9.91 33.27
N ALA A 436 9.35 -10.02 33.42
CA ALA A 436 8.69 -11.26 33.82
C ALA A 436 7.52 -11.56 32.89
N ASP A 437 7.31 -12.84 32.57
CA ASP A 437 6.14 -13.35 31.85
C ASP A 437 5.33 -14.26 32.78
N ASN A 438 4.03 -13.99 32.93
CA ASN A 438 3.13 -14.74 33.79
C ASN A 438 3.68 -14.90 35.23
N ARG A 439 4.31 -13.82 35.74
CA ARG A 439 5.01 -13.73 37.05
C ARG A 439 6.33 -14.52 37.16
N SER A 440 6.79 -15.15 36.09
CA SER A 440 8.08 -15.84 36.04
C SER A 440 9.13 -14.94 35.38
N PRO A 441 10.33 -14.75 35.97
CA PRO A 441 11.39 -13.95 35.37
C PRO A 441 11.82 -14.48 33.99
N LEU A 442 11.99 -13.59 33.02
CA LEU A 442 12.64 -13.87 31.74
C LEU A 442 14.13 -13.58 31.82
N ALA A 443 14.94 -14.42 31.19
CA ALA A 443 16.39 -14.24 31.13
C ALA A 443 16.75 -13.07 30.21
N GLU A 444 17.68 -12.22 30.67
CA GLU A 444 18.38 -11.26 29.81
C GLU A 444 19.35 -12.03 28.90
N LEU A 445 19.33 -11.69 27.62
CA LEU A 445 20.14 -12.31 26.58
C LEU A 445 21.19 -11.31 26.08
N PRO A 446 22.39 -11.78 25.70
CA PRO A 446 23.53 -10.90 25.42
C PRO A 446 23.46 -10.22 24.05
N ASP A 447 22.78 -10.82 23.08
CA ASP A 447 22.72 -10.34 21.70
C ASP A 447 21.50 -10.90 20.94
N LEU A 448 21.30 -10.42 19.71
CA LEU A 448 20.20 -10.82 18.84
C LEU A 448 20.25 -12.31 18.48
N ALA A 449 21.45 -12.87 18.26
CA ALA A 449 21.58 -14.28 17.89
C ALA A 449 21.15 -15.20 19.05
N ALA A 450 21.46 -14.82 20.29
CA ALA A 450 20.99 -15.50 21.49
C ALA A 450 19.47 -15.39 21.64
N LEU A 451 18.88 -14.21 21.39
CA LEU A 451 17.42 -14.01 21.39
C LEU A 451 16.72 -14.85 20.32
N GLU A 452 17.25 -14.89 19.10
CA GLU A 452 16.73 -15.68 17.99
C GLU A 452 16.77 -17.19 18.31
N GLY A 453 17.85 -17.68 18.92
CA GLY A 453 18.01 -19.09 19.30
C GLY A 453 17.27 -19.52 20.57
N ALA A 454 16.88 -18.58 21.44
CA ALA A 454 16.17 -18.88 22.69
C ALA A 454 14.67 -19.15 22.46
N SER A 455 14.04 -19.92 23.36
CA SER A 455 12.57 -20.09 23.37
C SER A 455 11.85 -18.90 23.97
N SER A 456 12.50 -18.20 24.90
CA SER A 456 12.02 -16.96 25.53
C SER A 456 13.20 -16.20 26.15
N GLY A 457 13.01 -14.90 26.38
CA GLY A 457 14.03 -14.03 26.95
C GLY A 457 13.87 -12.60 26.47
N TRP A 458 14.73 -11.71 26.94
CA TRP A 458 14.71 -10.31 26.54
C TRP A 458 16.11 -9.76 26.28
N LEU A 459 16.19 -8.72 25.47
CA LEU A 459 17.42 -8.04 25.09
C LEU A 459 17.15 -6.54 25.05
N HIS A 460 18.00 -5.74 25.67
CA HIS A 460 17.99 -4.29 25.51
C HIS A 460 19.12 -3.84 24.59
N LEU A 461 18.80 -2.97 23.64
CA LEU A 461 19.74 -2.35 22.73
C LEU A 461 19.70 -0.82 22.93
N PRO A 462 20.85 -0.12 22.91
CA PRO A 462 20.90 1.33 23.13
C PRO A 462 20.33 2.16 21.97
N GLU A 463 20.04 1.54 20.83
CA GLU A 463 19.48 2.19 19.65
C GLU A 463 18.02 2.61 19.84
N ARG A 464 17.56 3.55 19.00
CA ARG A 464 16.20 4.12 19.02
C ARG A 464 15.73 4.62 20.40
N GLY A 465 16.61 5.31 21.12
CA GLY A 465 16.31 5.80 22.48
C GLY A 465 16.12 4.68 23.51
N GLY A 466 16.69 3.50 23.25
CA GLY A 466 16.45 2.26 23.99
C GLY A 466 15.42 1.39 23.29
N THR A 467 15.86 0.25 22.78
CA THR A 467 15.00 -0.77 22.15
C THR A 467 15.00 -2.01 23.02
N LEU A 468 13.84 -2.36 23.58
CA LEU A 468 13.66 -3.59 24.35
C LEU A 468 12.97 -4.63 23.47
N LEU A 469 13.65 -5.75 23.26
CA LEU A 469 13.11 -6.93 22.57
C LEU A 469 12.71 -7.98 23.61
N ILE A 470 11.52 -8.54 23.50
CA ILE A 470 11.02 -9.59 24.42
C ILE A 470 10.43 -10.72 23.59
N LYS A 471 11.04 -11.90 23.68
CA LYS A 471 10.58 -13.11 23.00
C LYS A 471 9.80 -13.99 23.96
N VAL A 472 8.61 -14.41 23.52
CA VAL A 472 7.75 -15.37 24.20
C VAL A 472 7.34 -16.48 23.24
N GLY A 473 7.13 -17.69 23.77
CA GLY A 473 6.71 -18.85 22.99
C GLY A 473 5.20 -18.87 22.73
N PRO A 474 4.65 -20.04 22.36
CA PRO A 474 3.20 -20.22 22.18
C PRO A 474 2.40 -20.02 23.47
N GLY A 475 1.19 -19.46 23.35
CA GLY A 475 0.23 -19.31 24.45
C GLY A 475 -0.07 -17.86 24.82
N SER A 476 -0.88 -17.68 25.87
CA SER A 476 -1.20 -16.34 26.39
C SER A 476 -0.12 -15.84 27.34
N HIS A 477 0.25 -14.57 27.18
CA HIS A 477 1.34 -13.94 27.93
C HIS A 477 0.86 -12.66 28.62
N ALA A 478 1.32 -12.48 29.86
CA ALA A 478 1.18 -11.27 30.63
C ALA A 478 2.59 -10.85 31.08
N ILE A 479 3.16 -9.90 30.33
CA ILE A 479 4.55 -9.47 30.45
C ILE A 479 4.60 -8.20 31.29
N ALA A 480 5.43 -8.21 32.32
CA ALA A 480 5.68 -7.10 33.21
C ALA A 480 7.14 -6.65 33.05
N VAL A 481 7.33 -5.41 32.60
CA VAL A 481 8.65 -4.76 32.45
C VAL A 481 8.80 -3.72 33.53
N THR A 482 9.75 -3.93 34.46
CA THR A 482 10.08 -2.98 35.52
C THR A 482 11.10 -1.96 34.98
N PRO A 483 10.77 -0.65 34.91
CA PRO A 483 11.66 0.37 34.38
C PRO A 483 13.00 0.48 35.13
N GLY A 484 14.03 0.89 34.39
CA GLY A 484 15.44 1.07 34.82
C GLY A 484 15.75 2.30 35.64
#